data_AF-A0A2M8KBY3-F1
#
_entry.id   AF-A0A2M8KBY3-F1
#
_cell.length_a   1.000
_cell.length_b   1.000
_cell.length_c   1.000
_cell.angle_alpha   90.00
_cell.angle_beta   90.00
_cell.angle_gamma   90.00
#
_symmetry.space_group_name_H-M   'P 1'
#
loop_
_entity.id
_entity.type
_entity.pdbx_description
1 polymer ?
#
loop_
_entity_poly.entity_id
_entity_poly.type
_entity_poly.pdbx_seq_one_letter_code
_entity_poly.pdbx_strand_id
1 'polypeptide(L)' 'MQPKRDYYDVLGVSKNASQEELKKAYRKQALQWHPDRNKSPEAEKRFKEINEAYEVLSDGEKKA' A
#
# COMPACT_ATOMS: atom_id res chain seq x y z
N MET A 1 22.13 3.16 4.09
CA MET A 1 20.87 3.26 3.34
C MET A 1 19.86 2.32 3.96
N GLN A 2 18.89 2.84 4.71
CA GLN A 2 17.77 1.99 5.15
C GLN A 2 17.01 1.59 3.88
N PRO A 3 16.77 0.29 3.62
CA PRO A 3 15.83 -0.10 2.58
C PRO A 3 14.49 0.38 3.09
N LYS A 4 14.14 1.60 2.69
CA LYS A 4 12.84 2.23 2.83
C LYS A 4 11.93 1.23 2.14
N ARG A 5 11.38 0.27 2.91
CA ARG A 5 10.63 -0.90 2.40
C ARG A 5 9.82 -0.37 1.25
N ASP A 6 10.15 -0.83 0.04
CA ASP A 6 9.64 -0.20 -1.17
C ASP A 6 8.12 -0.20 -1.04
N TYR A 7 7.54 0.97 -0.75
CA TYR A 7 6.11 1.10 -0.54
C TYR A 7 5.36 0.63 -1.81
N TYR A 8 6.04 0.75 -2.94
CA TYR A 8 5.68 0.15 -4.21
C TYR A 8 5.55 -1.37 -4.14
N ASP A 9 6.53 -2.07 -3.55
CA ASP A 9 6.50 -3.53 -3.36
C ASP A 9 5.42 -3.96 -2.35
N VAL A 10 5.19 -3.17 -1.29
CA VAL A 10 4.10 -3.39 -0.33
C VAL A 10 2.71 -3.31 -1.00
N LEU A 11 2.53 -2.34 -1.89
CA LEU A 11 1.32 -2.22 -2.71
C LEU A 11 1.30 -3.21 -3.88
N GLY A 12 2.42 -3.85 -4.21
CA GLY A 12 2.56 -4.72 -5.37
C GLY A 12 2.49 -3.98 -6.69
N VAL A 13 2.99 -2.74 -6.73
CA VAL A 13 2.99 -1.86 -7.90
C VAL A 13 4.42 -1.50 -8.30
N SER A 14 4.59 -1.06 -9.55
CA SER A 14 5.89 -0.57 -10.01
C SER A 14 6.26 0.77 -9.36
N LYS A 15 7.56 1.04 -9.24
CA LYS A 15 8.10 2.35 -8.81
C LYS A 15 7.67 3.54 -9.69
N ASN A 16 7.21 3.27 -10.90
CA ASN A 16 6.65 4.24 -11.84
C ASN A 16 5.11 4.22 -11.88
N ALA A 17 4.46 3.57 -10.91
CA ALA A 17 3.01 3.51 -10.85
C ALA A 17 2.42 4.90 -10.61
N SER A 18 1.41 5.26 -11.41
CA SER A 18 0.66 6.50 -11.24
C SER A 18 -0.28 6.43 -10.03
N GLN A 19 -0.80 7.59 -9.59
CA GLN A 19 -1.86 7.67 -8.56
C GLN A 19 -3.03 6.70 -8.80
N GLU A 20 -3.44 6.51 -10.04
CA GLU A 20 -4.54 5.59 -10.37
C GLU A 20 -4.20 4.12 -10.08
N GLU A 21 -2.96 3.72 -10.39
CA GLU A 21 -2.43 2.38 -10.11
C GLU A 21 -2.28 2.17 -8.60
N LEU A 22 -1.72 3.16 -7.89
CA LEU A 22 -1.61 3.15 -6.43
C LEU A 22 -2.98 2.98 -5.76
N LYS A 23 -3.98 3.72 -6.22
CA LYS A 23 -5.35 3.66 -5.69
C LYS A 23 -6.05 2.33 -6.00
N LYS A 24 -5.85 1.78 -7.20
CA LYS A 24 -6.34 0.43 -7.57
C LYS A 24 -5.70 -0.66 -6.72
N ALA A 25 -4.38 -0.63 -6.57
CA ALA A 25 -3.63 -1.60 -5.81
C ALA A 25 -3.98 -1.54 -4.32
N TYR A 26 -4.05 -0.33 -3.74
CA TYR A 26 -4.52 -0.11 -2.38
C TYR A 26 -5.90 -0.73 -2.17
N ARG A 27 -6.88 -0.47 -3.04
CA ARG A 27 -8.22 -1.07 -2.91
C ARG A 27 -8.20 -2.60 -2.97
N LYS A 28 -7.42 -3.17 -3.89
CA LYS A 28 -7.29 -4.62 -4.05
C LYS A 28 -6.68 -5.27 -2.80
N GLN A 29 -5.57 -4.71 -2.31
CA GLN A 29 -4.86 -5.18 -1.12
C GLN A 29 -5.70 -4.95 0.15
N ALA A 30 -6.34 -3.79 0.29
CA ALA A 30 -7.23 -3.48 1.41
C ALA A 30 -8.41 -4.46 1.50
N LEU A 31 -8.97 -4.89 0.37
CA LEU A 31 -10.02 -5.92 0.35
C LEU A 31 -9.50 -7.33 0.68
N GLN A 32 -8.26 -7.64 0.30
CA GLN A 32 -7.62 -8.93 0.60
C GLN A 32 -7.24 -9.07 2.08
N TRP A 33 -6.74 -7.99 2.67
CA TRP A 33 -6.30 -7.93 4.06
C TRP A 33 -7.30 -7.25 4.99
N HIS A 34 -8.54 -7.04 4.55
CA HIS A 34 -9.56 -6.37 5.35
C HIS A 34 -9.86 -7.18 6.62
N PRO A 35 -9.90 -6.57 7.82
CA PRO A 35 -10.15 -7.28 9.07
C PRO A 35 -11.50 -7.99 9.11
N ASP A 36 -12.49 -7.46 8.38
CA ASP A 36 -13.82 -8.07 8.22
C ASP A 36 -13.77 -9.42 7.47
N ARG A 37 -12.89 -9.54 6.47
CA ARG A 37 -12.74 -10.76 5.64
C ARG A 37 -11.60 -11.66 6.10
N ASN A 38 -10.58 -11.08 6.74
CA ASN A 38 -9.38 -11.76 7.18
C ASN A 38 -9.09 -11.37 8.63
N LYS A 39 -9.47 -12.27 9.55
CA LYS A 39 -9.24 -12.11 11.00
C LYS A 39 -7.84 -12.52 11.46
N SER A 40 -6.90 -12.71 10.53
CA SER A 40 -5.53 -13.05 10.91
C SER A 40 -4.83 -11.86 11.57
N PRO A 41 -4.00 -12.09 12.59
CA PRO A 41 -3.17 -11.04 13.18
C PRO A 41 -2.18 -10.44 12.17
N GLU A 42 -1.83 -11.20 11.13
CA GLU A 42 -1.01 -10.73 10.01
C GLU A 42 -1.75 -9.76 9.08
N ALA A 43 -3.08 -9.85 9.00
CA ALA A 43 -3.89 -8.98 8.16
C ALA A 43 -3.86 -7.54 8.65
N GLU A 44 -3.95 -7.33 9.97
CA GLU A 44 -3.82 -6.01 10.57
C GLU A 44 -2.46 -5.38 10.25
N LYS A 45 -1.38 -6.17 10.39
CA LYS A 45 -0.01 -5.72 10.11
C LYS A 45 0.16 -5.34 8.63
N ARG A 46 -0.27 -6.22 7.72
CA ARG A 46 -0.23 -5.97 6.26
C ARG A 46 -1.09 -4.77 5.89
N PHE A 47 -2.31 -4.67 6.41
CA PHE A 47 -3.24 -3.58 6.13
C PHE A 47 -2.67 -2.22 6.57
N LYS A 48 -1.98 -2.19 7.71
CA LYS A 48 -1.28 -1.00 8.20
C LYS A 48 -0.11 -0.60 7.29
N GLU A 49 0.70 -1.57 6.85
CA GLU A 49 1.78 -1.33 5.88
C GLU A 49 1.24 -0.83 4.53
N ILE A 50 0.14 -1.41 4.04
CA ILE A 50 -0.55 -0.99 2.80
C ILE A 50 -1.08 0.45 2.90
N ASN A 51 -1.65 0.83 4.04
CA ASN A 51 -2.13 2.19 4.29
C ASN A 51 -0.98 3.20 4.29
N GLU A 52 0.07 2.92 5.06
CA GLU A 52 1.25 3.80 5.13
C GLU A 52 1.90 3.95 3.75
N ALA A 53 2.05 2.84 3.02
CA ALA A 53 2.57 2.85 1.66
C ALA A 53 1.76 3.74 0.72
N TYR A 54 0.44 3.60 0.74
CA TYR A 54 -0.45 4.41 -0.11
C TYR A 54 -0.43 5.89 0.29
N GLU A 55 -0.42 6.21 1.58
CA GLU A 55 -0.38 7.60 2.06
C GLU A 55 0.92 8.31 1.64
N VAL A 56 2.07 7.65 1.83
CA VAL A 56 3.38 8.20 1.44
C VAL A 56 3.50 8.37 -0.08
N LEU A 57 3.07 7.37 -0.85
CA LEU A 57 3.16 7.42 -2.31
C LEU A 57 2.12 8.37 -2.93
N SER A 58 0.95 8.49 -2.32
CA SER A 58 -0.08 9.42 -2.77
C SER A 58 0.25 10.88 -2.46
N ASP A 59 0.90 11.16 -1.32
CA ASP A 59 1.36 12.51 -0.98
C ASP A 59 2.59 12.93 -1.79
N GLY A 60 3.54 12.00 -2.01
CA GLY A 60 4.76 12.27 -2.78
C GLY A 60 4.49 12.66 -4.23
N GLU A 61 3.52 12.03 -4.89
CA GLU A 61 3.13 12.38 -6.26
C GLU A 61 2.27 13.65 -6.32
N LYS A 62 1.53 13.99 -5.25
CA LYS A 62 0.73 15.23 -5.17
C LYS A 62 1.57 16.49 -5.02
N LYS A 63 2.83 16.38 -4.59
CA LYS A 63 3.76 17.50 -4.39
C LYS A 63 4.70 17.75 -5.57
N ALA A 64 4.61 16.96 -6.64
CA ALA A 64 5.42 17.06 -7.85
C ALA A 64 4.77 17.95 -8.93
#